data_AF-A0A2H9QB14-F1
#
_entry.id   AF-A0A2H9QB14-F1
#
_cell.length_a   1.000
_cell.length_b   1.000
_cell.length_c   1.000
_cell.angle_alpha   90.00
_cell.angle_beta   90.00
_cell.angle_gamma   90.00
#
_symmetry.space_group_name_H-M   'P 1'
#
loop_
_entity.id
_entity.type
_entity.pdbx_description
1 polymer ?
#
loop_
_entity_poly.entity_id
_entity_poly.type
_entity_poly.pdbx_seq_one_letter_code
_entity_poly.pdbx_strand_id
1 'polypeptide(L)'
;MRPFNSISSHRKLEKHPTPASPDANYHTTKKSLVEFHLFRCTPEAGKHATYLLEGPGGRFYHIPAVGARVISLLRKHKSIGEAEKKLEPMGAGKYDVAAFVRFLAREGFVKKIDRKPVHPVHETGNAAHAFHDKLLVPVWLARSLFSPTMFIAYVLAVAGAAALLISGKVPIIFSDFFFTDSLILYAIVSFAITWALVL
;
A
#
# COMPACT_ATOMS: atom_id res chain seq x y z
N MET A 1 -37.50 -35.02 -45.48
CA MET A 1 -37.21 -35.34 -44.06
C MET A 1 -35.83 -35.98 -43.99
N ARG A 2 -34.85 -35.29 -43.39
CA ARG A 2 -33.50 -35.81 -43.11
C ARG A 2 -33.26 -35.71 -41.60
N PRO A 3 -32.60 -36.68 -40.95
CA PRO A 3 -32.40 -36.66 -39.51
C PRO A 3 -31.29 -35.68 -39.11
N PHE A 4 -31.51 -34.96 -38.00
CA PHE A 4 -30.52 -34.11 -37.34
C PHE A 4 -29.51 -34.99 -36.60
N ASN A 5 -28.24 -34.96 -37.01
CA ASN A 5 -27.15 -35.53 -36.24
C ASN A 5 -26.77 -34.57 -35.10
N SER A 6 -26.98 -35.04 -33.87
CA SER A 6 -26.51 -34.43 -32.63
C SER A 6 -25.00 -34.64 -32.50
N ILE A 7 -24.22 -33.55 -32.54
CA ILE A 7 -22.78 -33.55 -32.26
C ILE A 7 -22.59 -33.25 -30.77
N SER A 8 -22.49 -34.32 -29.97
CA SER A 8 -22.09 -34.28 -28.56
C SER A 8 -20.59 -33.97 -28.43
N SER A 9 -20.26 -32.68 -28.34
CA SER A 9 -18.89 -32.22 -28.08
C SER A 9 -18.53 -32.43 -26.61
N HIS A 10 -17.98 -33.60 -26.28
CA HIS A 10 -17.28 -33.86 -25.02
C HIS A 10 -15.95 -33.07 -25.01
N ARG A 11 -16.01 -31.78 -24.63
CA ARG A 11 -14.81 -30.99 -24.35
C ARG A 11 -14.27 -31.43 -22.99
N LYS A 12 -13.26 -32.31 -23.02
CA LYS A 12 -12.45 -32.74 -21.87
C LYS A 12 -11.77 -31.49 -21.31
N LEU A 13 -12.26 -30.97 -20.18
CA LEU A 13 -11.63 -29.87 -19.45
C LEU A 13 -10.25 -30.33 -18.98
N GLU A 14 -9.21 -29.90 -19.68
CA GLU A 14 -7.83 -29.99 -19.20
C GLU A 14 -7.76 -29.25 -17.86
N LYS A 15 -7.46 -29.98 -16.79
CA LYS A 15 -7.16 -29.41 -15.47
C LYS A 15 -5.88 -28.61 -15.62
N HIS A 16 -5.99 -27.31 -15.83
CA HIS A 16 -4.87 -26.42 -15.60
C HIS A 16 -4.39 -26.60 -14.15
N PRO A 17 -3.08 -26.77 -13.91
CA PRO A 17 -2.55 -26.82 -12.55
C PRO A 17 -2.91 -25.51 -11.85
N THR A 18 -3.70 -25.61 -10.79
CA THR A 18 -4.03 -24.48 -9.92
C THR A 18 -2.71 -23.84 -9.48
N PRO A 19 -2.46 -22.56 -9.77
CA PRO A 19 -1.25 -21.90 -9.28
C PRO A 19 -1.20 -22.05 -7.76
N ALA A 20 -0.02 -22.41 -7.25
CA ALA A 20 0.21 -22.59 -5.81
C ALA A 20 -0.30 -21.33 -5.08
N SER A 21 -1.24 -21.51 -4.16
CA SER A 21 -1.84 -20.38 -3.45
C SER A 21 -0.73 -19.58 -2.76
N PRO A 22 -0.68 -18.25 -2.95
CA PRO A 22 0.31 -17.39 -2.30
C PRO A 22 0.28 -17.48 -0.76
N ASP A 23 -0.78 -18.08 -0.20
CA ASP A 23 -0.94 -18.33 1.24
C ASP A 23 -0.14 -19.53 1.77
N ALA A 24 0.51 -20.32 0.91
CA ALA A 24 1.25 -21.52 1.30
C ALA A 24 2.41 -21.24 2.28
N ASN A 25 2.93 -20.03 2.29
CA ASN A 25 4.04 -19.65 3.17
C ASN A 25 3.61 -19.37 4.63
N TYR A 26 2.31 -19.29 4.91
CA TYR A 26 1.78 -18.94 6.23
C TYR A 26 0.99 -20.12 6.82
N HIS A 27 1.69 -21.21 7.13
CA HIS A 27 1.08 -22.33 7.84
C HIS A 27 0.78 -21.95 9.29
N THR A 28 -0.50 -21.66 9.58
CA THR A 28 -1.00 -21.41 10.93
C THR A 28 -1.80 -22.61 11.43
N THR A 29 -1.53 -23.02 12.67
CA THR A 29 -2.30 -24.06 13.36
C THR A 29 -3.03 -23.46 14.56
N LYS A 30 -4.02 -24.17 15.11
CA LYS A 30 -4.71 -23.71 16.34
C LYS A 30 -3.79 -23.53 17.53
N LYS A 31 -2.62 -24.19 17.54
CA LYS A 31 -1.61 -24.05 18.60
C LYS A 31 -0.61 -22.93 18.33
N SER A 32 -0.65 -22.34 17.14
CA SER A 32 0.37 -21.39 16.74
C SER A 32 0.33 -20.12 17.56
N LEU A 33 1.52 -19.62 17.90
CA LEU A 33 1.73 -18.37 18.62
C LEU A 33 2.16 -17.29 17.64
N VAL A 34 1.59 -16.10 17.78
CA VAL A 34 1.79 -14.97 16.87
C VAL A 34 2.43 -13.82 17.63
N GLU A 35 3.55 -13.32 17.12
CA GLU A 35 4.21 -12.10 17.60
C GLU A 35 4.03 -11.00 16.56
N PHE A 36 3.55 -9.84 16.98
CA PHE A 36 3.28 -8.71 16.09
C PHE A 36 4.43 -7.70 16.08
N HIS A 37 4.53 -6.96 14.99
CA HIS A 37 5.25 -5.68 14.99
C HIS A 37 4.51 -4.65 15.86
N LEU A 38 5.21 -3.58 16.26
CA LEU A 38 4.58 -2.47 16.95
C LEU A 38 3.68 -1.74 15.95
N PHE A 39 2.37 -1.76 16.21
CA PHE A 39 1.39 -0.99 15.42
C PHE A 39 0.30 -0.42 16.32
N ARG A 40 -0.31 0.67 15.86
CA ARG A 40 -1.41 1.35 16.54
C ARG A 40 -2.76 0.84 16.04
N CYS A 41 -3.70 0.72 16.97
CA CYS A 41 -5.08 0.34 16.70
C CYS A 41 -5.96 1.42 17.34
N THR A 42 -6.60 2.23 16.52
CA THR A 42 -7.37 3.40 16.98
C THR A 42 -8.85 3.18 16.64
N PRO A 43 -9.79 3.41 17.58
CA PRO A 43 -11.20 3.36 17.25
C PRO A 43 -11.54 4.49 16.26
N GLU A 44 -12.30 4.17 15.22
CA GLU A 44 -12.74 5.16 14.22
C GLU A 44 -13.95 5.94 14.76
N ALA A 45 -13.85 7.26 14.84
CA ALA A 45 -14.93 8.11 15.33
C ALA A 45 -16.15 8.05 14.40
N GLY A 46 -17.35 7.85 14.96
CA GLY A 46 -18.61 7.86 14.20
C GLY A 46 -19.03 6.51 13.60
N LYS A 47 -18.17 5.49 13.60
CA LYS A 47 -18.54 4.11 13.23
C LYS A 47 -18.42 3.20 14.44
N HIS A 48 -19.55 2.99 15.12
CA HIS A 48 -19.61 2.02 16.21
C HIS A 48 -19.17 0.65 15.66
N ALA A 49 -18.02 0.16 16.15
CA ALA A 49 -17.40 -1.13 15.83
C ALA A 49 -16.38 -1.22 14.69
N THR A 50 -15.77 -0.11 14.23
CA THR A 50 -14.60 -0.17 13.32
C THR A 50 -13.34 0.38 13.98
N TYR A 51 -12.20 -0.25 13.71
CA TYR A 51 -10.88 0.17 14.16
C TYR A 51 -9.96 0.39 12.96
N LEU A 52 -9.09 1.37 13.07
CA LEU A 52 -8.04 1.67 12.10
C LEU A 52 -6.72 1.04 12.56
N LEU A 53 -6.13 0.21 11.71
CA LEU A 53 -4.79 -0.34 11.88
C LEU A 53 -3.81 0.44 11.00
N GLU A 54 -2.81 1.04 11.63
CA GLU A 54 -1.70 1.69 10.96
C GLU A 54 -0.57 0.67 10.72
N GLY A 55 -0.36 0.30 9.46
CA GLY A 55 0.62 -0.67 9.03
C GLY A 55 1.95 -0.07 8.59
N PRO A 56 2.98 -0.91 8.39
CA PRO A 56 4.25 -0.47 7.83
C PRO A 56 4.04 0.20 6.46
N GLY A 57 4.75 1.29 6.21
CA GLY A 57 4.62 2.07 4.97
C GLY A 57 3.42 3.02 4.91
N GLY A 58 2.84 3.39 6.07
CA GLY A 58 1.77 4.39 6.14
C GLY A 58 0.42 3.92 5.60
N ARG A 59 0.21 2.60 5.49
CA ARG A 59 -1.04 2.01 5.04
C ARG A 59 -2.03 1.90 6.20
N PHE A 60 -3.30 2.14 5.92
CA PHE A 60 -4.36 2.06 6.91
C PHE A 60 -5.39 0.99 6.53
N TYR A 61 -5.75 0.13 7.48
CA TYR A 61 -6.74 -0.92 7.28
C TYR A 61 -7.88 -0.75 8.26
N HIS A 62 -9.11 -0.77 7.73
CA HIS A 62 -10.31 -0.82 8.54
C HIS A 62 -10.61 -2.26 8.93
N ILE A 63 -10.70 -2.52 10.23
CA ILE A 63 -11.04 -3.83 10.75
C ILE A 63 -12.27 -3.74 11.66
N PRO A 64 -13.12 -4.79 11.67
CA PRO A 64 -14.23 -4.86 12.60
C PRO A 64 -13.74 -4.98 14.04
N ALA A 65 -14.58 -4.61 15.01
CA ALA A 65 -14.28 -4.72 16.43
C ALA A 65 -13.87 -6.13 16.86
N VAL A 66 -14.41 -7.16 16.22
CA VAL A 66 -14.00 -8.56 16.43
C VAL A 66 -12.51 -8.75 16.10
N GLY A 67 -12.03 -8.20 14.99
CA GLY A 67 -10.61 -8.25 14.61
C GLY A 67 -9.71 -7.54 15.61
N ALA A 68 -10.13 -6.38 16.13
CA ALA A 68 -9.37 -5.66 17.16
C ALA A 68 -9.25 -6.47 18.47
N ARG A 69 -10.32 -7.19 18.84
CA ARG A 69 -10.31 -8.11 19.98
C ARG A 69 -9.41 -9.31 19.75
N VAL A 70 -9.44 -9.91 18.54
CA VAL A 70 -8.51 -10.99 18.15
C VAL A 70 -7.06 -10.53 18.34
N ILE A 71 -6.71 -9.34 17.84
CA ILE A 71 -5.36 -8.78 18.00
C ILE A 71 -5.01 -8.62 19.49
N SER A 72 -5.93 -8.09 20.29
CA SER A 72 -5.73 -7.94 21.74
C SER A 72 -5.52 -9.29 22.45
N LEU A 73 -6.25 -10.34 22.05
CA LEU A 73 -6.09 -11.69 22.61
C LEU A 73 -4.75 -12.31 22.20
N LEU A 74 -4.36 -12.20 20.94
CA LEU A 74 -3.10 -12.73 20.42
C LEU A 74 -1.88 -12.00 21.00
N ARG A 75 -1.97 -10.67 21.22
CA ARG A 75 -0.92 -9.88 21.91
C ARG A 75 -0.67 -10.34 23.35
N LYS A 76 -1.66 -10.95 24.01
CA LYS A 76 -1.51 -11.56 25.34
C LYS A 76 -0.88 -12.96 25.28
N HIS A 77 -0.14 -13.27 24.20
CA HIS A 77 0.52 -14.55 23.95
C HIS A 77 -0.42 -15.77 23.95
N LYS A 78 -1.67 -15.58 23.53
CA LYS A 78 -2.61 -16.69 23.38
C LYS A 78 -2.45 -17.36 22.03
N SER A 79 -2.66 -18.67 22.01
CA SER A 79 -2.72 -19.43 20.76
C SER A 79 -3.94 -19.04 19.92
N ILE A 80 -3.85 -19.25 18.61
CA ILE A 80 -4.96 -18.98 17.67
C ILE A 80 -6.26 -19.66 18.11
N GLY A 81 -6.19 -20.92 18.55
CA GLY A 81 -7.34 -21.70 19.00
C GLY A 81 -7.92 -21.21 20.33
N GLU A 82 -7.11 -20.69 21.24
CA GLU A 82 -7.62 -20.06 22.47
C GLU A 82 -8.32 -18.72 22.19
N ALA A 83 -7.82 -17.96 21.23
CA ALA A 83 -8.47 -16.73 20.79
C ALA A 83 -9.84 -17.05 20.18
N GLU A 84 -9.93 -18.06 19.31
CA GLU A 84 -11.17 -18.55 18.71
C GLU A 84 -12.21 -18.97 19.78
N LYS A 85 -11.82 -19.82 20.73
CA LYS A 85 -12.70 -20.25 21.85
C LYS A 85 -13.21 -19.10 22.71
N LYS A 86 -12.42 -18.04 22.89
CA LYS A 86 -12.84 -16.85 23.66
C LYS A 86 -13.79 -15.94 22.90
N LEU A 87 -13.83 -16.04 21.57
CA LEU A 87 -14.72 -15.25 20.72
C LEU A 87 -16.07 -15.92 20.50
N GLU A 88 -16.15 -17.25 20.58
CA GLU A 88 -17.41 -18.02 20.50
C GLU A 88 -18.54 -17.48 21.41
N PRO A 89 -18.34 -17.26 22.73
CA PRO A 89 -19.42 -16.77 23.61
C PRO A 89 -19.82 -15.32 23.33
N MET A 90 -19.06 -14.58 22.52
CA MET A 90 -19.35 -13.17 22.20
C MET A 90 -20.28 -13.01 21.00
N GLY A 91 -20.80 -14.10 20.43
CA GLY A 91 -21.70 -14.05 19.26
C GLY A 91 -20.99 -13.58 17.99
N ALA A 92 -19.66 -13.68 17.93
CA ALA A 92 -18.84 -13.19 16.81
C ALA A 92 -18.98 -14.01 15.50
N GLY A 93 -19.92 -14.96 15.45
CA GLY A 93 -20.06 -15.91 14.35
C GLY A 93 -18.85 -16.85 14.22
N LYS A 94 -18.83 -17.64 13.14
CA LYS A 94 -17.66 -18.45 12.76
C LYS A 94 -16.55 -17.55 12.20
N TYR A 95 -15.92 -16.78 13.06
CA TYR A 95 -14.80 -15.91 12.67
C TYR A 95 -13.52 -16.74 12.52
N ASP A 96 -13.01 -16.87 11.30
CA ASP A 96 -11.77 -17.61 11.04
C ASP A 96 -10.55 -16.79 11.46
N VAL A 97 -10.13 -16.99 12.71
CA VAL A 97 -8.94 -16.35 13.29
C VAL A 97 -7.67 -16.71 12.49
N ALA A 98 -7.58 -17.93 11.96
CA ALA A 98 -6.41 -18.37 11.21
C ALA A 98 -6.32 -17.65 9.85
N ALA A 99 -7.43 -17.48 9.14
CA ALA A 99 -7.48 -16.64 7.94
C ALA A 99 -7.12 -15.18 8.24
N PHE A 100 -7.63 -14.62 9.35
CA PHE A 100 -7.31 -13.25 9.73
C PHE A 100 -5.82 -13.06 10.09
N VAL A 101 -5.20 -14.02 10.78
CA VAL A 101 -3.75 -13.99 11.04
C VAL A 101 -2.94 -14.08 9.75
N ARG A 102 -3.36 -14.92 8.80
CA ARG A 102 -2.71 -15.00 7.47
C ARG A 102 -2.79 -13.67 6.73
N PHE A 103 -3.95 -13.01 6.77
CA PHE A 103 -4.10 -11.65 6.25
C PHE A 103 -3.11 -10.68 6.91
N LEU A 104 -3.07 -10.62 8.25
CA LEU A 104 -2.13 -9.75 8.97
C LEU A 104 -0.65 -10.06 8.66
N ALA A 105 -0.31 -11.34 8.46
CA ALA A 105 1.03 -11.77 8.09
C ALA A 105 1.42 -11.31 6.68
N ARG A 106 0.49 -11.43 5.73
CA ARG A 106 0.69 -10.95 4.36
C ARG A 106 0.86 -9.44 4.29
N GLU A 107 0.08 -8.69 5.07
CA GLU A 107 0.16 -7.23 5.15
C GLU A 107 1.32 -6.72 6.03
N GLY A 108 2.17 -7.61 6.57
CA GLY A 108 3.38 -7.22 7.30
C GLY A 108 3.17 -6.80 8.76
N PHE A 109 2.02 -7.09 9.36
CA PHE A 109 1.78 -6.80 10.80
C PHE A 109 2.37 -7.87 11.73
N VAL A 110 2.61 -9.09 11.22
CA VAL A 110 3.12 -10.22 12.00
C VAL A 110 4.63 -10.34 11.83
N LYS A 111 5.33 -10.33 12.96
CA LYS A 111 6.80 -10.45 13.04
C LYS A 111 7.24 -11.91 13.05
N LYS A 112 6.56 -12.75 13.85
CA LYS A 112 6.87 -14.18 13.97
C LYS A 112 5.61 -15.01 14.13
N ILE A 113 5.65 -16.22 13.59
CA ILE A 113 4.70 -17.30 13.86
C ILE A 113 5.51 -18.50 14.33
N ASP A 114 5.19 -19.05 15.51
CA ASP A 114 5.88 -20.21 16.08
C ASP A 114 7.41 -20.06 16.13
N ARG A 115 7.86 -18.86 16.54
CA ARG A 115 9.28 -18.43 16.61
C ARG A 115 9.98 -18.30 15.25
N LYS A 116 9.33 -18.61 14.13
CA LYS A 116 9.88 -18.40 12.80
C LYS A 116 9.58 -16.97 12.34
N PRO A 117 10.58 -16.23 11.83
CA PRO A 117 10.35 -14.91 11.25
C PRO A 117 9.44 -15.04 10.04
N VAL A 118 8.55 -14.07 9.89
CA VAL A 118 7.61 -14.01 8.79
C VAL A 118 8.03 -12.85 7.89
N HIS A 119 8.41 -13.17 6.65
CA HIS A 119 8.70 -12.14 5.66
C HIS A 119 7.42 -11.77 4.92
N PRO A 120 7.10 -10.46 4.80
CA PRO A 120 5.96 -10.02 4.02
C PRO A 120 6.17 -10.41 2.55
N VAL A 121 5.19 -11.08 1.95
CA VAL A 121 5.26 -11.53 0.54
C VAL A 121 5.06 -10.36 -0.43
N HIS A 122 4.63 -9.19 0.04
CA HIS A 122 4.42 -8.00 -0.78
C HIS A 122 5.52 -6.95 -0.62
N GLU A 123 6.74 -7.27 -1.08
CA GLU A 123 7.73 -6.25 -1.48
C GLU A 123 7.63 -5.87 -2.98
N THR A 124 6.67 -6.42 -3.72
CA THR A 124 6.63 -6.30 -5.20
C THR A 124 5.81 -5.13 -5.76
N GLY A 125 5.47 -4.11 -4.96
CA GLY A 125 4.50 -3.08 -5.38
C GLY A 125 5.01 -1.63 -5.47
N ASN A 126 6.03 -1.24 -4.70
CA ASN A 126 6.42 0.17 -4.62
C ASN A 126 7.90 0.34 -5.02
N ALA A 127 8.19 0.15 -6.30
CA ALA A 127 9.42 0.69 -6.90
C ALA A 127 9.54 2.21 -6.60
N ALA A 128 8.41 2.92 -6.52
CA ALA A 128 8.35 4.32 -6.10
C ALA A 128 8.88 4.59 -4.67
N HIS A 129 8.85 3.63 -3.74
CA HIS A 129 9.48 3.80 -2.41
C HIS A 129 10.92 3.29 -2.35
N ALA A 130 11.28 2.31 -3.19
CA ALA A 130 12.67 1.93 -3.38
C ALA A 130 13.50 3.05 -4.05
N PHE A 131 12.85 3.92 -4.84
CA PHE A 131 13.48 5.14 -5.37
C PHE A 131 13.68 6.23 -4.32
N HIS A 132 12.82 6.34 -3.29
CA HIS A 132 13.04 7.28 -2.19
C HIS A 132 14.24 6.91 -1.30
N ASP A 133 14.55 5.62 -1.15
CA ASP A 133 15.76 5.19 -0.43
C ASP A 133 17.04 5.36 -1.27
N LYS A 134 16.94 5.52 -2.60
CA LYS A 134 18.09 5.74 -3.50
C LYS A 134 18.28 7.19 -3.94
N LEU A 135 17.24 8.00 -3.98
CA LEU A 135 17.38 9.46 -3.98
C LEU A 135 17.66 9.90 -2.55
N LEU A 136 18.92 9.69 -2.15
CA LEU A 136 19.55 10.28 -0.96
C LEU A 136 19.60 11.80 -1.13
N VAL A 137 18.44 12.48 -1.15
CA VAL A 137 18.37 13.90 -0.84
C VAL A 137 18.52 13.95 0.68
N PRO A 138 19.67 14.39 1.18
CA PRO A 138 19.93 14.31 2.60
C PRO A 138 18.92 15.18 3.35
N VAL A 139 18.35 14.67 4.44
CA VAL A 139 17.18 15.24 5.14
C VAL A 139 17.32 16.72 5.48
N TRP A 140 18.55 17.19 5.76
CA TRP A 140 18.86 18.61 5.99
C TRP A 140 18.54 19.51 4.78
N LEU A 141 18.78 19.03 3.55
CA LEU A 141 18.53 19.77 2.32
C LEU A 141 17.03 19.86 2.04
N ALA A 142 16.30 18.75 2.21
CA ALA A 142 14.84 18.74 2.11
C ALA A 142 14.20 19.68 3.14
N ARG A 143 14.69 19.64 4.39
CA ARG A 143 14.18 20.53 5.46
C ARG A 143 14.43 22.01 5.19
N SER A 144 15.54 22.34 4.51
CA SER A 144 15.84 23.72 4.10
C SER A 144 14.87 24.20 3.00
N LEU A 145 14.64 23.38 1.98
CA LEU A 145 13.74 23.66 0.84
C LEU A 145 12.27 23.89 1.25
N PHE A 146 11.82 23.27 2.35
CA PHE A 146 10.47 23.43 2.90
C PHE A 146 10.42 24.32 4.17
N SER A 147 11.45 25.14 4.40
CA SER A 147 11.47 26.07 5.53
C SER A 147 10.54 27.27 5.31
N PRO A 148 10.08 27.96 6.38
CA PRO A 148 9.29 29.19 6.25
C PRO A 148 9.99 30.28 5.44
N THR A 149 11.33 30.35 5.52
CA THR A 149 12.14 31.30 4.77
C THR A 149 12.13 31.00 3.27
N MET A 150 12.19 29.72 2.89
CA MET A 150 12.06 29.31 1.49
C MET A 150 10.64 29.54 0.96
N PHE A 151 9.63 29.41 1.80
CA PHE A 151 8.27 29.76 1.42
C PHE A 151 8.15 31.24 1.02
N ILE A 152 8.78 32.16 1.77
CA ILE A 152 8.84 33.58 1.41
C ILE A 152 9.56 33.77 0.06
N ALA A 153 10.68 33.07 -0.17
CA ALA A 153 11.39 33.13 -1.43
C ALA A 153 10.53 32.65 -2.61
N TYR A 154 9.76 31.57 -2.42
CA TYR A 154 8.80 31.09 -3.44
C TYR A 154 7.69 32.10 -3.70
N VAL A 155 7.10 32.67 -2.65
CA VAL A 155 6.06 33.70 -2.80
C VAL A 155 6.60 34.91 -3.55
N LEU A 156 7.81 35.38 -3.23
CA LEU A 156 8.46 36.48 -3.94
C LEU A 156 8.79 36.12 -5.39
N ALA A 157 9.26 34.91 -5.67
CA ALA A 157 9.53 34.45 -7.03
C ALA A 157 8.24 34.41 -7.87
N VAL A 158 7.15 33.87 -7.32
CA VAL A 158 5.84 33.83 -7.98
C VAL A 158 5.27 35.23 -8.18
N ALA A 159 5.34 36.09 -7.17
CA ALA A 159 4.88 37.47 -7.27
C ALA A 159 5.70 38.29 -8.28
N GLY A 160 7.02 38.09 -8.31
CA GLY A 160 7.91 38.70 -9.30
C GLY A 160 7.61 38.22 -10.72
N ALA A 161 7.41 36.92 -10.91
CA ALA A 161 7.00 36.36 -12.20
C ALA A 161 5.64 36.94 -12.64
N ALA A 162 4.64 36.99 -11.75
CA ALA A 162 3.34 37.59 -12.05
C ALA A 162 3.45 39.09 -12.39
N ALA A 163 4.26 39.85 -11.66
CA ALA A 163 4.50 41.27 -11.94
C ALA A 163 5.15 41.48 -13.31
N LEU A 164 6.12 40.62 -13.68
CA LEU A 164 6.74 40.66 -15.01
C LEU A 164 5.72 40.35 -16.12
N LEU A 165 4.88 39.33 -15.93
CA LEU A 165 3.80 38.98 -16.87
C LEU A 165 2.80 40.14 -17.06
N ILE A 166 2.39 40.79 -15.97
CA ILE A 166 1.42 41.90 -16.00
C ILE A 166 2.04 43.18 -16.60
N SER A 167 3.33 43.40 -16.37
CA SER A 167 4.03 44.61 -16.85
C SER A 167 4.14 44.69 -18.37
N GLY A 168 3.99 43.57 -19.09
CA GLY A 168 4.11 43.49 -20.55
C GLY A 168 5.49 43.86 -21.11
N LYS A 169 6.49 44.09 -20.24
CA LYS A 169 7.84 44.51 -20.63
C LYS A 169 8.77 43.35 -20.99
N VAL A 170 8.37 42.12 -20.69
CA VAL A 170 9.10 40.91 -21.09
C VAL A 170 8.30 40.27 -22.21
N PRO A 171 8.80 40.28 -23.46
CA PRO A 171 8.21 39.43 -24.49
C PRO A 171 8.38 38.00 -24.01
N ILE A 172 7.29 37.31 -23.67
CA ILE A 172 7.35 35.89 -23.33
C ILE A 172 7.61 35.16 -24.64
N ILE A 173 8.88 34.99 -24.99
CA ILE A 173 9.28 34.18 -26.12
C ILE A 173 9.28 32.74 -25.61
N PHE A 174 8.75 31.81 -26.40
CA PHE A 174 8.66 30.38 -26.02
C PHE A 174 10.04 29.80 -25.62
N SER A 175 11.13 30.38 -26.18
CA SER A 175 12.54 30.10 -25.87
C SER A 175 13.01 30.49 -24.46
N ASP A 176 12.26 31.33 -23.74
CA ASP A 176 12.66 31.78 -22.39
C ASP A 176 12.19 30.78 -21.31
N PHE A 177 11.14 30.02 -21.60
CA PHE A 177 10.62 28.97 -20.72
C PHE A 177 11.19 27.58 -21.05
N PHE A 178 11.54 27.38 -22.31
CA PHE A 178 12.17 26.17 -22.80
C PHE A 178 13.52 26.57 -23.34
N PHE A 179 14.61 25.97 -22.85
CA PHE A 179 15.99 26.20 -23.30
C PHE A 179 16.24 25.92 -24.81
N THR A 180 15.18 25.84 -25.63
CA THR A 180 15.16 25.38 -27.00
C THR A 180 13.87 25.82 -27.71
N ASP A 181 13.98 26.17 -28.99
CA ASP A 181 12.83 26.48 -29.88
C ASP A 181 12.17 25.22 -30.49
N SER A 182 12.75 24.05 -30.24
CA SER A 182 12.25 22.79 -30.80
C SER A 182 11.17 22.16 -29.91
N LEU A 183 9.92 22.24 -30.38
CA LEU A 183 8.77 21.52 -29.80
C LEU A 183 9.04 20.00 -29.65
N ILE A 184 9.84 19.42 -30.55
CA ILE A 184 10.22 18.00 -30.50
C ILE A 184 11.11 17.72 -29.29
N LEU A 185 12.12 18.56 -29.05
CA LEU A 185 13.00 18.40 -27.90
C LEU A 185 12.24 18.63 -26.59
N TYR A 186 11.30 19.57 -26.55
CA TYR A 186 10.41 19.75 -25.40
C TYR A 186 9.57 18.49 -25.13
N ALA A 187 8.95 17.91 -26.16
CA ALA A 187 8.17 16.69 -26.01
C ALA A 187 9.03 15.53 -25.47
N ILE A 188 10.27 15.41 -25.93
CA ILE A 188 11.22 14.38 -25.43
C ILE A 188 11.60 14.64 -23.97
N VAL A 189 11.91 15.88 -23.60
CA VAL A 189 12.30 16.23 -22.21
C VAL A 189 11.12 16.10 -21.26
N SER A 190 9.94 16.60 -21.65
CA SER A 190 8.70 16.42 -20.90
C SER A 190 8.39 14.93 -20.72
N PHE A 191 8.45 14.15 -21.79
CA PHE A 191 8.23 12.72 -21.72
C PHE A 191 9.25 12.04 -20.81
N ALA A 192 10.54 12.39 -20.90
CA ALA A 192 11.57 11.85 -20.03
C ALA A 192 11.36 12.22 -18.55
N ILE A 193 10.95 13.46 -18.25
CA ILE A 193 10.63 13.92 -16.89
C ILE A 193 9.39 13.20 -16.36
N THR A 194 8.31 13.12 -17.15
CA THR A 194 7.08 12.41 -16.76
C THR A 194 7.35 10.93 -16.56
N TRP A 195 8.12 10.30 -17.45
CA TRP A 195 8.53 8.91 -17.33
C TRP A 195 9.38 8.69 -16.07
N ALA A 196 10.32 9.59 -15.77
CA ALA A 196 11.12 9.54 -14.55
C ALA A 196 10.32 9.83 -13.26
N LEU A 197 9.17 10.49 -13.36
CA LEU A 197 8.25 10.74 -12.24
C LEU A 197 7.25 9.61 -12.00
N VAL A 198 6.92 8.84 -13.04
CA VAL A 198 5.95 7.74 -13.00
C VAL A 198 6.60 6.41 -12.61
N LEU A 199 7.90 6.24 -12.88
CA LEU A 199 8.72 5.11 -12.43
C LEU A 199 9.22 5.27 -11.00
#